data_AF-A0A2H9NDL4-F1
#
_entry.id   AF-A0A2H9NDL4-F1
#
_cell.length_a   1.000
_cell.length_b   1.000
_cell.length_c   1.000
_cell.angle_alpha   90.00
_cell.angle_beta   90.00
_cell.angle_gamma   90.00
#
_symmetry.space_group_name_H-M   'P 1'
#
loop_
_entity.id
_entity.type
_entity.pdbx_description
1 polymer ?
#
loop_
_entity_poly.entity_id
_entity_poly.type
_entity_poly.pdbx_seq_one_letter_code
_entity_poly.pdbx_strand_id
1 'polypeptide(L)' 'MDKSNYKKYTYIRKGILDDIPRIQLSRAVIIVRNEDKEKILKFLQHDALVEIRKIVLQKSDKIKLAKKS' A
#
# COMPACT_ATOMS: atom_id res chain seq x y z
N MET A 1 3.47 2.83 16.17
CA MET A 1 2.99 2.04 17.32
C MET A 1 1.87 2.80 17.96
N ASP A 2 0.68 2.22 17.98
CA ASP A 2 -0.49 2.83 18.59
C ASP A 2 -0.58 2.43 20.07
N LYS A 3 -1.18 3.28 20.91
CA LYS A 3 -1.25 3.07 22.36
C LYS A 3 -2.68 3.23 22.88
N SER A 4 -3.12 2.30 23.73
CA SER A 4 -4.43 2.33 24.39
C SER A 4 -4.29 2.15 25.91
N ASN A 5 -5.37 2.45 26.65
CA ASN A 5 -5.47 2.38 28.10
C ASN A 5 -4.26 3.00 28.83
N TYR A 6 -4.09 4.32 28.74
CA TYR A 6 -2.97 5.03 29.37
C TYR A 6 -1.59 4.46 29.03
N LYS A 7 -1.40 4.04 27.77
CA LYS A 7 -0.16 3.42 27.26
C LYS A 7 0.13 2.02 27.82
N LYS A 8 -0.81 1.38 28.53
CA LYS A 8 -0.66 -0.01 29.02
C LYS A 8 -0.68 -1.05 27.91
N TYR A 9 -1.33 -0.74 26.78
CA TYR A 9 -1.33 -1.62 25.61
C TYR A 9 -0.70 -0.92 24.42
N THR A 10 0.25 -1.60 23.78
CA THR A 10 0.87 -1.17 22.53
C THR A 10 0.53 -2.17 21.45
N TYR A 11 0.06 -1.70 20.31
CA TYR A 11 -0.24 -2.56 19.17
C TYR A 11 0.23 -1.92 17.85
N ILE A 12 0.45 -2.78 16.86
CA ILE A 12 0.72 -2.36 15.48
C ILE A 12 -0.61 -2.43 14.75
N ARG A 13 -1.17 -1.26 14.43
CA ARG A 13 -2.36 -1.19 13.58
C ARG A 13 -1.91 -1.44 12.15
N LYS A 14 -2.34 -2.56 11.58
CA LYS A 14 -2.06 -2.87 10.18
C LYS A 14 -2.77 -1.87 9.27
N GLY A 15 -2.02 -1.28 8.36
CA GLY A 15 -2.54 -0.45 7.28
C GLY A 15 -2.94 -1.28 6.07
N ILE A 16 -3.72 -0.69 5.16
CA ILE A 16 -4.17 -1.38 3.94
C ILE A 16 -3.01 -1.87 3.06
N LEU A 17 -1.89 -1.16 3.08
CA LEU A 17 -0.69 -1.47 2.30
C LEU A 17 0.20 -2.55 2.92
N ASP A 18 -0.04 -2.94 4.17
CA ASP A 18 0.77 -3.98 4.84
C ASP A 18 0.49 -5.37 4.26
N ASP A 19 -0.74 -5.60 3.76
CA ASP A 19 -1.15 -6.85 3.16
C ASP A 19 -1.07 -6.83 1.62
N ILE A 20 -0.72 -5.69 1.01
CA ILE A 20 -0.65 -5.51 -0.45
C ILE A 20 0.81 -5.39 -0.89
N PRO A 21 1.34 -6.34 -1.68
CA PRO A 21 2.65 -6.20 -2.28
C PRO A 21 2.72 -4.94 -3.16
N ARG A 22 3.76 -4.12 -2.93
CA ARG A 22 3.88 -2.80 -3.57
C ARG A 22 5.32 -2.40 -3.78
N ILE A 23 5.53 -1.50 -4.75
CA ILE A 23 6.75 -0.71 -4.87
C ILE A 23 6.39 0.72 -4.50
N GLN A 24 7.03 1.25 -3.47
CA GLN A 24 6.87 2.64 -3.08
C GLN A 24 7.94 3.49 -3.74
N LEU A 25 7.54 4.41 -4.62
CA LEU A 25 8.47 5.36 -5.25
C LEU A 25 8.59 6.64 -4.41
N SER A 26 7.47 7.10 -3.84
CA SER A 26 7.42 8.26 -2.94
C SER A 26 6.28 8.10 -1.93
N ARG A 27 6.00 9.12 -1.11
CA ARG A 27 4.89 9.09 -0.15
C ARG A 27 3.52 8.91 -0.81
N ALA A 28 3.31 9.52 -1.98
CA ALA A 28 2.02 9.52 -2.69
C ALA A 28 2.01 8.65 -3.96
N VAL A 29 3.17 8.14 -4.38
CA VAL A 29 3.28 7.32 -5.59
C VAL A 29 3.63 5.88 -5.20
N ILE A 30 2.67 5.00 -5.43
CA ILE A 30 2.79 3.57 -5.20
C ILE A 30 2.47 2.80 -6.49
N ILE A 31 3.20 1.73 -6.73
CA ILE A 31 2.91 0.76 -7.77
C ILE A 31 2.39 -0.50 -7.08
N VAL A 32 1.23 -0.97 -7.53
CA VAL A 32 0.60 -2.18 -7.04
C VAL A 32 0.26 -3.10 -8.21
N ARG A 33 -0.02 -4.37 -7.91
CA ARG A 33 -0.53 -5.30 -8.91
C ARG A 33 -1.93 -4.86 -9.35
N ASN A 34 -2.29 -5.17 -10.59
CA ASN A 34 -3.59 -4.77 -11.14
C ASN A 34 -4.77 -5.39 -10.38
N GLU A 35 -4.59 -6.59 -9.82
CA GLU A 35 -5.55 -7.29 -8.95
C GLU A 35 -5.84 -6.55 -7.63
N ASP A 36 -4.87 -5.81 -7.09
CA ASP A 36 -5.03 -5.05 -5.83
C ASP A 36 -5.60 -3.64 -6.07
N LYS A 37 -5.71 -3.20 -7.33
CA LYS A 37 -6.08 -1.83 -7.73
C LYS A 37 -7.43 -1.41 -7.14
N GLU A 38 -8.47 -2.24 -7.30
CA GLU A 38 -9.83 -1.87 -6.88
C GLU A 38 -9.95 -1.69 -5.37
N LYS A 39 -9.24 -2.51 -4.60
CA LYS A 39 -9.19 -2.40 -3.14
C LYS A 39 -8.62 -1.06 -2.69
N ILE A 40 -7.57 -0.56 -3.36
CA ILE A 40 -6.97 0.74 -3.06
C ILE A 40 -7.88 1.90 -3.49
N LEU A 41 -8.47 1.81 -4.69
CA LEU A 41 -9.37 2.86 -5.17
C LEU A 41 -10.59 3.03 -4.27
N LYS A 42 -11.18 1.91 -3.84
CA LYS A 42 -12.31 1.93 -2.89
C LYS A 42 -11.92 2.54 -1.54
N PHE A 43 -10.69 2.29 -1.08
CA PHE A 43 -10.19 2.90 0.16
C PHE A 43 -10.00 4.41 0.04
N LEU A 44 -9.53 4.89 -1.12
CA LEU A 44 -9.25 6.31 -1.35
C LEU A 44 -10.42 7.12 -1.91
N GLN A 45 -11.56 6.48 -2.19
CA GLN A 45 -12.67 7.04 -2.99
C GLN A 45 -13.22 8.39 -2.49
N HIS A 46 -13.03 8.73 -1.21
CA HIS A 46 -13.49 9.99 -0.61
C HIS A 46 -12.36 10.87 -0.07
N ASP A 47 -11.15 10.34 0.01
CA ASP A 47 -10.05 10.97 0.77
C ASP A 47 -8.98 11.57 -0.15
N ALA A 48 -8.95 11.18 -1.42
CA ALA A 48 -7.92 11.63 -2.36
C ALA A 48 -8.38 11.68 -3.81
N LEU A 49 -7.81 12.63 -4.57
CA LEU A 49 -7.81 12.58 -6.04
C LEU A 49 -6.73 11.60 -6.49
N VAL A 50 -7.12 10.58 -7.25
CA VAL A 50 -6.22 9.48 -7.66
C VAL A 50 -6.02 9.49 -9.17
N GLU A 51 -4.76 9.52 -9.60
CA GLU A 51 -4.37 9.29 -10.99
C GLU A 51 -3.85 7.86 -11.16
N ILE A 52 -4.33 7.15 -12.18
CA ILE A 52 -3.96 5.75 -12.45
C ILE A 52 -3.20 5.68 -13.77
N ARG A 53 -2.01 5.09 -13.73
CA ARG A 53 -1.22 4.80 -14.93
C ARG A 53 -0.89 3.32 -15.00
N LYS A 54 -1.08 2.71 -16.18
CA LYS A 54 -0.53 1.39 -16.48
C LYS A 54 0.94 1.55 -16.85
N ILE A 55 1.80 0.75 -16.25
CA ILE A 55 3.24 0.75 -16.52
C ILE A 55 3.72 -0.66 -16.84
N VAL A 56 4.81 -0.76 -17.59
CA VAL A 56 5.49 -2.02 -17.87
C VAL A 56 6.62 -2.18 -16.85
N LEU A 57 6.56 -3.25 -16.06
CA LEU A 57 7.57 -3.53 -15.03
C LEU A 57 8.84 -4.14 -15.63
N GLN A 58 10.00 -3.67 -15.20
CA GLN A 58 11.27 -4.33 -15.50
C GLN A 58 11.42 -5.61 -14.65
N LYS A 59 12.41 -6.45 -14.99
CA LYS A 59 12.66 -7.71 -14.26
C LYS A 59 12.95 -7.47 -12.76
N SER A 60 13.72 -6.43 -12.45
CA SER A 60 14.03 -6.01 -11.07
C SER A 60 12.79 -5.60 -10.27
N ASP A 61 11.85 -4.90 -10.91
CA ASP A 61 10.60 -4.46 -10.29
C ASP A 61 9.71 -5.64 -9.95
N LYS A 62 9.64 -6.65 -10.84
CA LYS A 62 8.88 -7.88 -10.59
C LYS A 62 9.37 -8.60 -9.33
N ILE A 63 10.69 -8.62 -9.08
CA ILE A 63 11.26 -9.23 -7.87
C ILE A 63 10.84 -8.46 -6.62
N LYS A 64 10.85 -7.11 -6.66
CA LYS A 64 10.40 -6.27 -5.54
C LYS A 64 8.92 -6.46 -5.25
N LEU A 65 8.09 -6.56 -6.28
CA LEU A 65 6.65 -6.73 -6.16
C LEU A 65 6.25 -8.16 -5.74
N ALA A 66 7.10 -9.16 -5.97
CA ALA A 66 6.87 -10.54 -5.53
C ALA A 66 7.16 -10.75 -4.03
N LYS A 67 7.95 -9.85 -3.40
CA LYS A 67 8.18 -9.90 -1.96
C LYS A 67 6.99 -9.29 -1.22
N LYS A 68 6.47 -10.02 -0.23
CA LYS A 68 5.54 -9.47 0.75
C LYS A 68 6.29 -8.40 1.57
N SER A 69 5.63 -7.26 1.82
CA SER A 69 6.23 -6.09 2.47
C SER A 69 6.56 -6.33 3.93
#